data_AF-I8U7U6-F1
#
_entry.id   AF-I8U7U6-F1
#
_cell.length_a   1.000
_cell.length_b   1.000
_cell.length_c   1.000
_cell.angle_alpha   90.00
_cell.angle_beta   90.00
_cell.angle_gamma   90.00
#
_symmetry.space_group_name_H-M   'P 1'
#
loop_
_entity.id
_entity.type
_entity.pdbx_description
1 polymer ?
#
loop_
_entity_poly.entity_id
_entity_poly.type
_entity_poly.pdbx_seq_one_letter_code
_entity_poly.pdbx_strand_id
1 'polypeptide(L)'
;MDSWYLLYSKSRQEQRAQQHLANQGFESFAPHILVKKLRAGKTVEINEPLFPRYIFLKCPKALNLSTIRSTRGVAGLVRFGDTLARVPSALVHNLLQQQIVLQQQTPTQPFQPGDTLEILNGPFASLNAVFQQADGEQRSIILLNFLGQQLQLSFENKDLNKNS
;
A
#
# COMPACT_ATOMS: atom_id res chain seq x y z
N MET A 1 -8.64 18.83 3.81
CA MET A 1 -8.43 17.42 4.14
C MET A 1 -7.34 16.87 3.26
N ASP A 2 -6.25 16.43 3.88
CA ASP A 2 -5.13 15.80 3.17
C ASP A 2 -5.58 14.49 2.55
N SER A 3 -5.01 14.14 1.40
CA SER A 3 -5.35 12.92 0.68
C SER A 3 -4.13 12.05 0.54
N TRP A 4 -4.34 10.74 0.67
CA TRP A 4 -3.30 9.76 0.38
C TRP A 4 -3.31 9.44 -1.11
N TYR A 5 -2.11 9.31 -1.67
CA TYR A 5 -1.86 8.93 -3.04
C TYR A 5 -0.91 7.74 -3.08
N LEU A 6 -0.94 7.00 -4.18
CA LEU A 6 -0.05 5.87 -4.38
C LEU A 6 1.12 6.25 -5.30
N LEU A 7 2.33 6.04 -4.82
CA LEU A 7 3.57 6.18 -5.58
C LEU A 7 4.10 4.82 -6.01
N TYR A 8 4.87 4.85 -7.08
CA TYR A 8 5.65 3.73 -7.55
C TYR A 8 7.14 4.03 -7.37
N SER A 9 7.87 3.16 -6.68
CA SER A 9 9.31 3.27 -6.47
C SER A 9 10.08 2.48 -7.54
N LYS A 10 11.38 2.78 -7.63
CA LYS A 10 12.32 1.93 -8.35
C LYS A 10 12.47 0.60 -7.60
N SER A 11 12.72 -0.48 -8.34
CA SER A 11 12.82 -1.83 -7.78
C SER A 11 13.73 -1.86 -6.54
N ARG A 12 13.19 -2.33 -5.41
CA ARG A 12 13.88 -2.48 -4.12
C ARG A 12 14.43 -1.17 -3.53
N GLN A 13 13.85 -0.02 -3.88
CA GLN A 13 14.26 1.30 -3.37
C GLN A 13 13.16 2.00 -2.58
N GLU A 14 12.19 1.26 -2.07
CA GLU A 14 11.07 1.75 -1.28
C GLU A 14 11.56 2.55 -0.07
N GLN A 15 12.44 1.94 0.73
CA GLN A 15 13.02 2.58 1.92
C GLN A 15 13.82 3.85 1.56
N ARG A 16 14.61 3.81 0.48
CA ARG A 16 15.37 4.97 0.01
C ARG A 16 14.45 6.10 -0.43
N ALA A 17 13.40 5.77 -1.18
CA ALA A 17 12.40 6.73 -1.61
C ALA A 17 11.69 7.37 -0.42
N GLN A 18 11.25 6.57 0.56
CA GLN A 18 10.63 7.08 1.80
C GLN A 18 11.57 8.03 2.56
N GLN A 19 12.85 7.68 2.68
CA GLN A 19 13.83 8.53 3.35
C GLN A 19 13.97 9.89 2.66
N HIS A 20 14.08 9.91 1.32
CA HIS A 20 14.17 11.17 0.58
C HIS A 20 12.87 11.97 0.60
N LEU A 21 11.71 11.31 0.59
CA LEU A 21 10.41 11.96 0.76
C LEU A 21 10.29 12.60 2.14
N ALA A 22 10.71 11.89 3.20
CA ALA A 22 10.73 12.41 4.56
C ALA A 22 11.68 13.63 4.70
N ASN A 23 12.86 13.58 4.09
CA ASN A 23 13.80 14.71 4.06
C ASN A 23 13.23 15.95 3.34
N GLN A 24 12.27 15.75 2.43
CA GLN A 24 11.55 16.82 1.74
C GLN A 24 10.29 17.28 2.50
N GLY A 25 10.02 16.73 3.68
CA GLY A 25 8.87 17.07 4.51
C GLY A 25 7.57 16.34 4.13
N PHE A 26 7.63 15.29 3.30
CA PHE A 26 6.46 14.50 2.96
C PHE A 26 6.26 13.33 3.94
N GLU A 27 5.02 13.15 4.37
CA GLU A 27 4.59 11.98 5.14
C GLU A 27 4.33 10.81 4.18
N SER A 28 5.05 9.71 4.36
CA SER A 28 4.95 8.52 3.51
C SER A 28 4.98 7.22 4.31
N PHE A 29 4.31 6.19 3.79
CA PHE A 29 4.16 4.89 4.42
C PHE A 29 4.33 3.78 3.39
N ALA A 30 5.15 2.78 3.70
CA ALA A 30 5.30 1.57 2.90
C ALA A 30 5.17 0.39 3.88
N PRO A 31 4.07 -0.39 3.82
CA PRO A 31 3.88 -1.49 4.74
C PRO A 31 4.88 -2.60 4.46
N HIS A 32 5.37 -3.23 5.53
CA HIS A 32 6.31 -4.34 5.51
C HIS A 32 5.76 -5.50 6.36
N ILE A 33 6.14 -6.72 6.00
CA ILE A 33 5.80 -7.93 6.73
C ILE A 33 7.02 -8.82 6.91
N LEU A 34 7.02 -9.61 7.99
CA LEU A 34 7.98 -10.67 8.19
C LEU A 34 7.47 -11.94 7.52
N VAL A 35 8.26 -12.47 6.58
CA VAL A 35 7.98 -13.74 5.90
C VAL A 35 9.08 -14.75 6.21
N LYS A 36 8.68 -16.00 6.49
CA LYS A 36 9.60 -17.13 6.57
C LYS A 36 9.83 -17.69 5.18
N LYS A 37 11.07 -17.64 4.69
CA LYS A 37 11.46 -18.19 3.39
C LYS A 37 12.53 -19.27 3.57
N LEU A 38 12.43 -20.33 2.78
CA LEU A 38 13.47 -21.35 2.72
C LEU A 38 14.61 -20.84 1.85
N ARG A 39 15.78 -20.62 2.45
CA ARG A 39 17.00 -20.17 1.74
C ARG A 39 18.14 -21.12 2.07
N ALA A 40 18.69 -21.76 1.03
CA ALA A 40 19.77 -22.73 1.17
C ALA A 40 19.48 -23.82 2.24
N GLY A 41 18.25 -24.36 2.24
CA GLY A 41 17.82 -25.41 3.16
C GLY A 41 17.51 -24.96 4.59
N LYS A 42 17.65 -23.66 4.91
CA LYS A 42 17.28 -23.10 6.22
C LYS A 42 16.10 -22.15 6.09
N THR A 43 15.16 -22.23 7.02
CA THR A 43 14.08 -21.24 7.13
C THR A 43 14.65 -19.97 7.75
N VAL A 44 14.63 -18.87 7.00
CA VAL A 44 15.06 -17.55 7.45
C VAL A 44 13.88 -16.60 7.41
N GLU A 45 13.78 -15.77 8.45
CA GLU A 45 12.84 -14.66 8.51
C GLU A 45 13.41 -13.48 7.74
N ILE A 46 12.62 -12.96 6.81
CA ILE A 46 12.99 -11.83 5.96
C ILE A 46 11.91 -10.78 6.11
N ASN A 47 12.31 -9.56 6.44
CA ASN A 47 11.44 -8.40 6.38
C ASN A 47 11.35 -7.94 4.91
N GLU A 48 10.15 -7.95 4.33
CA GLU A 48 9.92 -7.51 2.96
C GLU A 48 8.70 -6.60 2.83
N PRO A 49 8.63 -5.75 1.80
CA PRO A 49 7.45 -4.92 1.56
C PRO A 49 6.19 -5.76 1.34
N LEU A 50 5.09 -5.36 1.97
CA LEU A 50 3.76 -5.95 1.75
C LEU A 50 3.28 -5.72 0.32
N PHE A 51 3.56 -4.52 -0.20
CA PHE A 51 3.32 -4.13 -1.59
C PHE A 51 4.63 -3.67 -2.22
N PRO A 52 5.42 -4.59 -2.82
CA PRO A 52 6.66 -4.23 -3.49
C PRO A 52 6.46 -3.08 -4.45
N ARG A 53 7.38 -2.13 -4.41
CA ARG A 53 7.41 -0.92 -5.23
C ARG A 53 6.31 0.10 -4.96
N TYR A 54 5.40 -0.12 -4.01
CA TYR A 54 4.33 0.84 -3.71
C TYR A 54 4.57 1.58 -2.40
N ILE A 55 4.37 2.90 -2.44
CA ILE A 55 4.48 3.77 -1.27
C ILE A 55 3.24 4.65 -1.20
N PHE A 56 2.58 4.66 -0.05
CA PHE A 56 1.50 5.57 0.26
C PHE A 56 2.09 6.93 0.64
N LEU A 57 1.66 7.99 -0.03
CA LEU A 57 2.12 9.35 0.21
C LEU A 57 0.94 10.21 0.64
N LYS A 58 1.04 10.84 1.81
CA LYS A 58 0.06 11.84 2.22
C LYS A 58 0.47 13.17 1.62
N CYS A 59 -0.43 13.78 0.87
CA CYS A 59 -0.15 15.08 0.26
C CYS A 59 -1.13 16.16 0.70
N PRO A 60 -0.62 17.38 0.92
CA PRO A 60 -1.44 18.56 1.02
C PRO A 60 -2.05 18.90 -0.35
N LYS A 61 -3.09 19.72 -0.34
CA LYS A 61 -3.91 20.07 -1.52
C LYS A 61 -3.09 20.68 -2.68
N ALA A 62 -1.96 21.32 -2.38
CA ALA A 62 -1.02 21.88 -3.34
C ALA A 62 0.08 20.84 -3.69
N LEU A 63 -0.27 19.89 -4.55
CA LEU A 63 0.62 18.80 -4.93
C LEU A 63 1.65 19.26 -5.97
N ASN A 64 2.92 19.43 -5.57
CA ASN A 64 4.01 19.61 -6.53
C ASN A 64 4.48 18.23 -7.05
N LEU A 65 3.76 17.73 -8.06
CA LEU A 65 4.04 16.45 -8.72
C LEU A 65 5.47 16.36 -9.26
N SER A 66 6.03 17.48 -9.72
CA SER A 66 7.38 17.53 -10.27
C SER A 66 8.43 17.22 -9.20
N THR A 67 8.26 17.78 -8.00
CA THR A 67 9.16 17.50 -6.86
C THR A 67 9.16 16.01 -6.53
N ILE A 68 7.98 15.41 -6.36
CA ILE A 68 7.86 13.98 -6.02
C ILE A 68 8.47 13.07 -7.10
N ARG A 69 8.26 13.39 -8.38
CA ARG A 69 8.84 12.62 -9.50
C ARG A 69 10.36 12.74 -9.56
N SER A 70 10.92 13.85 -9.11
CA SER A 70 12.37 14.07 -9.05
C SER A 70 13.03 13.42 -7.82
N THR A 71 12.24 12.91 -6.86
CA THR A 71 12.75 12.33 -5.62
C THR A 71 13.49 11.01 -5.89
N ARG A 72 14.70 10.90 -5.33
CA ARG A 72 15.57 9.74 -5.55
C ARG A 72 14.93 8.46 -5.01
N GLY A 73 14.76 7.48 -5.88
CA GLY A 73 14.11 6.20 -5.55
C GLY A 73 12.64 6.15 -5.97
N VAL A 74 12.02 7.28 -6.33
CA VAL A 74 10.70 7.31 -6.93
C VAL A 74 10.82 7.03 -8.44
N ALA A 75 9.89 6.23 -8.96
CA ALA A 75 9.71 5.99 -10.39
C ALA A 75 8.54 6.84 -10.94
N GLY A 76 7.50 7.07 -10.14
CA GLY A 76 6.39 7.93 -10.52
C GLY A 76 5.23 7.86 -9.54
N LEU A 77 4.11 8.48 -9.93
CA LEU A 77 2.83 8.34 -9.25
C LEU A 77 1.95 7.35 -10.02
N VAL A 78 1.18 6.54 -9.29
CA VAL A 78 0.23 5.61 -9.89
C VAL A 78 -0.99 6.39 -10.39
N ARG A 79 -1.47 6.03 -11.57
CA ARG A 79 -2.61 6.65 -12.23
C ARG A 79 -3.57 5.58 -12.75
N PHE A 80 -4.86 5.91 -12.71
CA PHE A 80 -5.92 5.19 -13.40
C PHE A 80 -6.46 6.11 -14.51
N GLY A 81 -6.04 5.87 -15.75
CA GLY A 81 -6.21 6.83 -16.84
C GLY A 81 -5.52 8.16 -16.50
N ASP A 82 -6.26 9.27 -16.59
CA ASP A 82 -5.73 10.60 -16.32
C ASP A 82 -5.71 10.97 -14.82
N THR A 83 -6.35 10.15 -13.97
CA THR A 83 -6.53 10.46 -12.55
C THR A 83 -5.46 9.79 -11.70
N LEU A 84 -4.89 10.53 -10.74
CA LEU A 84 -3.98 9.95 -9.74
C LEU A 84 -4.71 8.95 -8.85
N ALA A 85 -4.07 7.83 -8.56
CA ALA A 85 -4.59 6.82 -7.65
C ALA A 85 -4.68 7.39 -6.23
N ARG A 86 -5.89 7.78 -5.84
CA ARG A 86 -6.20 8.25 -4.48
C ARG A 86 -6.49 7.05 -3.60
N VAL A 87 -5.89 7.04 -2.41
CA VAL A 87 -6.07 6.00 -1.41
C VAL A 87 -6.96 6.56 -0.29
N PRO A 88 -8.01 5.83 0.14
CA PRO A 88 -8.78 6.22 1.31
C PRO A 88 -7.89 6.27 2.57
N SER A 89 -7.98 7.34 3.36
CA SER A 89 -7.20 7.46 4.60
C SER A 89 -7.48 6.30 5.58
N ALA A 90 -8.72 5.81 5.59
CA ALA A 90 -9.12 4.63 6.36
C ALA A 90 -8.31 3.39 5.98
N LEU A 91 -7.99 3.19 4.69
CA LEU A 91 -7.18 2.06 4.25
C LEU A 91 -5.75 2.15 4.82
N VAL A 92 -5.12 3.31 4.70
CA VAL A 92 -3.74 3.52 5.20
C VAL A 92 -3.68 3.33 6.71
N HIS A 93 -4.66 3.88 7.44
CA HIS A 93 -4.74 3.71 8.89
C HIS A 93 -4.88 2.24 9.29
N ASN A 94 -5.76 1.50 8.62
CA ASN A 94 -5.94 0.08 8.87
C ASN A 94 -4.67 -0.74 8.59
N LEU A 95 -3.99 -0.48 7.47
CA LEU A 95 -2.71 -1.13 7.15
C LEU A 95 -1.63 -0.85 8.21
N LEU A 96 -1.62 0.37 8.76
CA LEU A 96 -0.70 0.76 9.82
C LEU A 96 -0.99 0.03 11.14
N GLN A 97 -2.27 -0.06 11.54
CA GLN A 97 -2.68 -0.83 12.73
C GLN A 97 -2.31 -2.32 12.58
N GLN A 98 -2.61 -2.91 11.42
CA GLN A 98 -2.30 -4.31 11.14
C GLN A 98 -0.78 -4.57 11.16
N GLN A 99 0.03 -3.68 10.59
CA GLN A 99 1.48 -3.81 10.66
C GLN A 99 1.98 -3.79 12.12
N ILE A 100 1.42 -2.93 12.97
CA ILE A 100 1.78 -2.87 14.40
C ILE A 100 1.44 -4.18 15.10
N VAL A 101 0.24 -4.74 14.86
CA VAL A 101 -0.18 -6.03 15.42
C VAL A 101 0.76 -7.16 14.97
N LEU A 102 1.07 -7.22 13.67
CA LEU A 102 1.99 -8.22 13.10
C LEU A 102 3.42 -8.10 13.63
N GLN A 103 3.87 -6.90 13.99
CA GLN A 103 5.19 -6.69 14.58
C GLN A 103 5.25 -7.05 16.08
N GLN A 104 4.12 -6.98 16.79
CA GLN A 104 4.02 -7.33 18.21
C GLN A 104 3.81 -8.82 18.45
N GLN A 105 3.23 -9.53 17.48
CA GLN A 105 3.14 -10.99 17.53
C GLN A 105 4.49 -11.60 17.21
N THR A 106 5.16 -12.20 18.21
CA THR A 106 6.32 -13.06 18.00
C THR A 106 5.95 -14.12 16.96
N PRO A 107 6.69 -14.27 15.85
CA PRO A 107 6.29 -15.14 14.75
C PRO A 107 6.59 -16.60 15.09
N THR A 108 5.94 -17.15 16.10
CA THR A 108 6.17 -18.54 16.51
C THR A 108 5.71 -19.51 15.42
N GLN A 109 4.78 -19.11 14.55
CA GLN A 109 4.33 -19.89 13.38
C GLN A 109 4.12 -18.97 12.17
N PRO A 110 4.47 -19.42 10.94
CA PRO A 110 4.04 -18.71 9.74
C PRO A 110 2.52 -18.70 9.71
N PHE A 111 1.92 -17.56 9.31
CA PHE A 111 0.49 -17.55 8.95
C PHE A 111 0.28 -18.63 7.88
N GLN A 112 -0.47 -19.66 8.21
CA GLN A 112 -0.83 -20.70 7.25
C GLN A 112 -1.98 -20.20 6.36
N PRO A 113 -2.11 -20.70 5.13
CA PRO A 113 -3.32 -20.49 4.35
C PRO A 113 -4.54 -20.93 5.18
N GLY A 114 -5.34 -19.96 5.65
CA GLY A 114 -6.47 -20.21 6.56
C GLY A 114 -6.40 -19.51 7.92
N ASP A 115 -5.27 -18.91 8.30
CA ASP A 115 -5.21 -18.10 9.52
C ASP A 115 -6.00 -16.80 9.33
N THR A 116 -7.03 -16.65 10.17
CA THR A 116 -7.95 -15.52 10.16
C THR A 116 -7.32 -14.36 10.94
N LEU A 117 -6.49 -13.54 10.28
CA LEU A 117 -6.12 -12.22 10.82
C LEU A 117 -7.42 -11.47 11.10
N GLU A 118 -7.64 -10.91 12.29
CA GLU A 118 -8.86 -10.13 12.58
C GLU A 118 -9.04 -9.04 11.51
N ILE A 119 -9.98 -9.35 10.62
CA ILE A 119 -10.02 -8.93 9.23
C ILE A 119 -10.40 -7.46 9.17
N LEU A 120 -9.84 -6.76 8.18
CA LEU A 120 -10.35 -5.49 7.66
C LEU A 120 -11.86 -5.59 7.40
N ASN A 121 -12.70 -5.27 8.39
CA ASN A 121 -14.16 -5.36 8.25
C ASN A 121 -14.67 -4.30 7.26
N GLY A 122 -15.74 -4.63 6.54
CA GLY A 122 -16.37 -3.73 5.57
C GLY A 122 -15.67 -3.71 4.20
N PRO A 123 -15.56 -2.55 3.51
CA PRO A 123 -15.16 -2.49 2.10
C PRO A 123 -13.72 -2.94 1.83
N PHE A 124 -12.90 -3.13 2.87
CA PHE A 124 -11.49 -3.51 2.77
C PHE A 124 -11.26 -5.02 2.95
N ALA A 125 -12.31 -5.83 3.12
CA ALA A 125 -12.20 -7.26 3.33
C ALA A 125 -11.52 -8.03 2.17
N SER A 126 -11.59 -7.49 0.95
CA SER A 126 -10.87 -8.03 -0.21
C SER A 126 -9.34 -7.96 -0.05
N LEU A 127 -8.84 -7.10 0.84
CA LEU A 127 -7.40 -6.97 1.12
C LEU A 127 -6.89 -7.98 2.15
N ASN A 128 -7.75 -8.79 2.80
CA ASN A 128 -7.24 -9.86 3.67
C ASN A 128 -6.49 -10.94 2.87
N ALA A 129 -6.94 -11.20 1.64
CA ALA A 129 -6.27 -12.13 0.72
C ALA A 129 -4.83 -11.68 0.39
N VAL A 130 -4.51 -10.38 0.52
CA VAL A 130 -3.15 -9.87 0.35
C VAL A 130 -2.21 -10.50 1.38
N PHE A 131 -2.63 -10.60 2.64
CA PHE A 131 -1.74 -11.12 3.70
C PHE A 131 -1.50 -12.62 3.58
N GLN A 132 -2.41 -13.36 2.93
CA GLN A 132 -2.27 -14.78 2.67
C GLN A 132 -1.44 -15.07 1.40
N GLN A 133 -1.21 -14.07 0.56
CA GLN A 133 -0.50 -14.23 -0.70
C GLN A 133 1.02 -14.13 -0.50
N ALA A 134 1.73 -15.20 -0.83
CA ALA A 134 3.19 -15.28 -0.68
C ALA A 134 3.94 -14.40 -1.70
N ASP A 135 3.33 -14.17 -2.86
CA ASP A 135 3.91 -13.34 -3.91
C ASP A 135 3.57 -11.85 -3.72
N GLY A 136 4.60 -11.02 -3.57
CA GLY A 136 4.49 -9.58 -3.49
C GLY A 136 3.90 -8.91 -4.75
N GLU A 137 4.14 -9.47 -5.92
CA GLU A 137 3.58 -8.93 -7.16
C GLU A 137 2.06 -9.12 -7.19
N GLN A 138 1.59 -10.33 -6.86
CA GLN A 138 0.15 -10.63 -6.73
C GLN A 138 -0.52 -9.76 -5.66
N ARG A 139 0.12 -9.54 -4.50
CA ARG A 139 -0.35 -8.61 -3.47
C ARG A 139 -0.56 -7.19 -4.02
N SER A 140 0.35 -6.74 -4.86
CA SER A 140 0.27 -5.43 -5.49
C SER A 140 -0.87 -5.35 -6.51
N ILE A 141 -1.10 -6.41 -7.30
CA ILE A 141 -2.23 -6.50 -8.23
C ILE A 141 -3.56 -6.39 -7.47
N ILE A 142 -3.70 -7.10 -6.35
CA ILE A 142 -4.91 -7.05 -5.50
C ILE A 142 -5.15 -5.61 -5.00
N LEU A 143 -4.11 -4.92 -4.52
CA LEU A 143 -4.20 -3.52 -4.09
C LEU A 143 -4.68 -2.60 -5.23
N LEU A 144 -4.10 -2.73 -6.42
CA LEU A 144 -4.47 -1.90 -7.57
C LEU A 144 -5.92 -2.14 -8.02
N ASN A 145 -6.35 -3.40 -8.07
CA ASN A 145 -7.72 -3.75 -8.42
C ASN A 145 -8.71 -3.16 -7.42
N PHE A 146 -8.39 -3.25 -6.13
CA PHE A 146 -9.20 -2.63 -5.08
C PHE A 146 -9.33 -1.11 -5.26
N LEU A 147 -8.21 -0.42 -5.48
CA LEU A 147 -8.22 1.04 -5.68
C LEU A 147 -8.93 1.45 -6.98
N GLY A 148 -8.80 0.66 -8.04
CA GLY A 148 -9.50 0.88 -9.30
C GLY A 148 -11.01 0.78 -9.15
N GLN A 149 -11.51 -0.24 -8.45
CA GLN A 149 -12.94 -0.41 -8.16
C GLN A 149 -13.50 0.74 -7.31
N GLN A 150 -12.77 1.15 -6.26
CA GLN A 150 -13.17 2.30 -5.43
C GLN A 150 -13.26 3.60 -6.23
N LEU A 151 -12.35 3.79 -7.18
CA LEU A 151 -12.37 4.95 -8.06
C LEU A 151 -13.57 4.91 -9.02
N GLN A 152 -13.88 3.77 -9.63
CA GLN A 152 -15.07 3.61 -10.50
C GLN A 152 -16.37 3.91 -9.75
N LEU A 153 -16.55 3.35 -8.55
CA LEU A 153 -17.71 3.63 -7.70
C LEU A 153 -17.82 5.12 -7.34
N SER A 154 -16.70 5.82 -7.15
CA SER A 154 -16.72 7.27 -6.90
C SER A 154 -17.12 8.08 -8.13
N PHE A 155 -16.85 7.59 -9.35
CA PHE A 155 -17.29 8.26 -10.58
C PHE A 155 -18.78 8.03 -10.82
N GLU A 156 -19.25 6.79 -10.71
CA GLU A 156 -20.66 6.44 -10.90
C GLU A 156 -21.58 7.20 -9.93
N ASN A 157 -21.18 7.33 -8.65
CA ASN A 157 -21.92 8.14 -7.67
C ASN A 157 -21.93 9.65 -7.96
N LYS A 158 -20.95 10.18 -8.71
CA LYS A 158 -20.95 11.59 -9.13
C LYS A 158 -21.86 11.84 -10.32
N ASP A 159 -21.95 10.88 -11.24
CA ASP A 159 -22.84 10.98 -12.40
C ASP A 159 -24.32 10.85 -11.99
N LEU A 160 -24.61 10.11 -10.91
CA LEU A 160 -25.96 10.02 -10.33
C LEU A 160 -26.47 11.33 -9.67
N ASN A 161 -25.60 12.32 -9.43
CA ASN A 161 -25.96 13.58 -8.77
C ASN A 161 -26.26 14.75 -9.74
N LYS A 162 -26.42 14.46 -11.03
CA LYS A 162 -26.91 15.40 -12.05
C LYS A 162 -28.28 14.94 -12.54
N ASN A 163 -29.31 15.17 -11.74
CA ASN A 163 -30.68 15.43 -12.19
C ASN A 163 -31.56 15.77 -10.98
N SER A 164 -31.56 17.05 -10.59
CA SER A 164 -32.65 17.72 -9.89
C SER A 164 -32.61 19.19 -10.23
#